data_AF-A0A9Y1FMD0-F1
#
_entry.id   AF-A0A9Y1FMD0-F1
#
_cell.length_a   1.000
_cell.length_b   1.000
_cell.length_c   1.000
_cell.angle_alpha   90.00
_cell.angle_beta   90.00
_cell.angle_gamma   90.00
#
_symmetry.space_group_name_H-M   'P 1'
#
loop_
_entity.id
_entity.type
_entity.pdbx_description
1 polymer ?
#
loop_
_entity_poly.entity_id
_entity_poly.type
_entity_poly.pdbx_seq_one_letter_code
_entity_poly.pdbx_strand_id
1 'polypeptide(L)'
;MLRVAREKRKTVFENNVKTYMEEHRLPPSMSWVAKIAIAWKHYSIDIVVESLAIFVFLLIFLFVTWDYTFIWILFWSLIVAGIWGAVRFSIRLYKQTAMQKELIIAKDGTLRERSPSNWSLIWRRYKKNKVSLLSGSVVAIVTLIAIIYPILLPFNPVQQVPLFDAWNGGGSIARPNLKYPAGTDILGRDEFSRVLAGSEVSLTVGVFSTVLSVFIGVSLGAIAGYYRGWSEEIIMRITDMFLSLPFLVIAILAVAFIRRGRIAFLKQIPQSMVIIIVLGIFGWGGLCRLVTANTKQIYRLDYVNAARVLGASNRRIILLHILPNILAPIIVIATLSVAGGILSEAGLTFLGLGSPTTISWGQMVNEAQTVFRSNPELAFIPGFSIFFVVLAFNLLGDALRDAMDPRLKE
;
A
#
# COMPACT_ATOMS: atom_id res chain seq x y z
N MET A 1 -23.75 -1.80 -39.88
CA MET A 1 -22.69 -2.39 -39.02
C MET A 1 -23.19 -2.78 -37.62
N LEU A 2 -23.91 -1.92 -36.88
CA LEU A 2 -24.43 -2.25 -35.53
C LEU A 2 -25.49 -3.39 -35.51
N ARG A 3 -26.31 -3.51 -36.55
CA ARG A 3 -27.30 -4.61 -36.70
C ARG A 3 -26.61 -5.97 -36.88
N VAL A 4 -25.63 -6.03 -37.78
CA VAL A 4 -24.77 -7.19 -38.03
C VAL A 4 -23.96 -7.61 -36.79
N ALA A 5 -23.48 -6.64 -36.00
CA ALA A 5 -22.78 -6.91 -34.74
C ALA A 5 -23.69 -7.43 -33.62
N ARG A 6 -24.98 -7.04 -33.61
CA ARG A 6 -26.00 -7.61 -32.70
C ARG A 6 -26.40 -9.02 -33.11
N GLU A 7 -26.60 -9.25 -34.40
CA GLU A 7 -26.92 -10.59 -34.93
C GLU A 7 -25.79 -11.59 -34.68
N LYS A 8 -24.53 -11.20 -34.89
CA LYS A 8 -23.36 -12.03 -34.56
C LYS A 8 -23.26 -12.36 -33.06
N ARG A 9 -23.57 -11.41 -32.17
CA ARG A 9 -23.55 -11.68 -30.72
C ARG A 9 -24.69 -12.59 -30.27
N LYS A 10 -25.88 -12.44 -30.88
CA LYS A 10 -27.03 -13.30 -30.58
C LYS A 10 -26.77 -14.74 -31.02
N THR A 11 -26.19 -14.93 -32.22
CA THR A 11 -25.81 -16.26 -32.72
C THR A 11 -24.72 -16.92 -31.87
N VAL A 12 -23.71 -16.17 -31.41
CA VAL A 12 -22.68 -16.72 -30.51
C VAL A 12 -23.26 -17.14 -29.16
N PHE A 13 -24.15 -16.35 -28.57
CA PHE A 13 -24.80 -16.71 -27.31
C PHE A 13 -25.69 -17.95 -27.45
N GLU A 14 -26.48 -18.04 -28.51
CA GLU A 14 -27.35 -19.19 -28.77
C GLU A 14 -26.54 -20.46 -29.06
N ASN A 15 -25.41 -20.36 -29.77
CA ASN A 15 -24.50 -21.49 -29.97
C ASN A 15 -23.89 -21.98 -28.65
N ASN A 16 -23.45 -21.08 -27.78
CA ASN A 16 -22.90 -21.46 -26.47
C ASN A 16 -23.95 -22.14 -25.58
N VAL A 17 -25.22 -21.71 -25.64
CA VAL A 17 -26.34 -22.37 -24.93
C VAL A 17 -26.55 -23.79 -25.47
N LYS A 18 -26.51 -23.98 -26.80
CA LYS A 18 -26.62 -25.32 -27.40
C LYS A 18 -25.46 -26.23 -27.00
N THR A 19 -24.22 -25.75 -27.11
CA THR A 19 -23.04 -26.52 -26.71
C THR A 19 -23.09 -26.92 -25.24
N TYR A 20 -23.49 -26.01 -24.34
CA TYR A 20 -23.63 -26.33 -22.91
C TYR A 20 -24.73 -27.37 -22.65
N MET A 21 -25.84 -27.28 -23.36
CA MET A 21 -26.92 -28.27 -23.25
C MET A 21 -26.51 -29.65 -23.76
N GLU A 22 -25.74 -29.72 -24.85
CA GLU A 22 -25.20 -30.97 -25.40
C GLU A 22 -24.18 -31.60 -24.44
N GLU A 23 -23.25 -30.79 -23.93
CA GLU A 23 -22.21 -31.22 -22.99
C GLU A 23 -22.80 -31.79 -21.68
N HIS A 24 -23.91 -31.23 -21.21
CA HIS A 24 -24.56 -31.63 -19.95
C HIS A 24 -25.83 -32.48 -20.16
N ARG A 25 -26.12 -32.92 -21.40
CA ARG A 25 -27.30 -33.70 -21.80
C ARG A 25 -28.63 -33.13 -21.24
N LEU A 26 -28.76 -31.81 -21.24
CA LEU A 26 -29.95 -31.13 -20.72
C LEU A 26 -31.12 -31.23 -21.71
N PRO A 27 -32.33 -31.58 -21.24
CA PRO A 27 -33.51 -31.60 -22.10
C PRO A 27 -33.87 -30.18 -22.58
N PRO A 28 -34.53 -30.02 -23.74
CA PRO A 28 -34.86 -28.70 -24.31
C PRO A 28 -35.69 -27.78 -23.40
N SER A 29 -36.51 -28.38 -22.51
CA SER A 29 -37.29 -27.68 -21.50
C SER A 29 -36.42 -26.95 -20.44
N MET A 30 -35.14 -27.31 -20.32
CA MET A 30 -34.18 -26.71 -19.38
C MET A 30 -33.22 -25.71 -20.04
N SER A 31 -33.52 -25.22 -21.25
CA SER A 31 -32.68 -24.20 -21.91
C SER A 31 -32.50 -22.91 -21.08
N TRP A 32 -33.44 -22.62 -20.19
CA TRP A 32 -33.33 -21.51 -19.24
C TRP A 32 -32.24 -21.75 -18.19
N VAL A 33 -32.00 -22.99 -17.75
CA VAL A 33 -30.92 -23.36 -16.82
C VAL A 33 -29.56 -23.16 -17.49
N ALA A 34 -29.41 -23.57 -18.76
CA ALA A 34 -28.19 -23.32 -19.53
C ALA A 34 -27.93 -21.82 -19.74
N LYS A 35 -28.98 -21.03 -20.02
CA LYS A 35 -28.89 -19.57 -20.11
C LYS A 35 -28.49 -18.93 -18.77
N ILE A 36 -29.05 -19.40 -17.66
CA ILE A 36 -28.68 -18.93 -16.32
C ILE A 36 -27.24 -19.33 -15.99
N ALA A 37 -26.82 -20.58 -16.23
CA ALA A 37 -25.47 -21.04 -15.95
C ALA A 37 -24.41 -20.28 -16.77
N ILE A 38 -24.68 -20.00 -18.04
CA ILE A 38 -23.81 -19.18 -18.90
C ILE A 38 -23.81 -17.71 -18.45
N ALA A 39 -24.95 -17.17 -17.99
CA ALA A 39 -25.02 -15.84 -17.41
C ALA A 39 -24.31 -15.75 -16.03
N TRP A 40 -24.38 -16.82 -15.23
CA TRP A 40 -23.75 -16.94 -13.91
C TRP A 40 -22.24 -17.08 -14.01
N LYS A 41 -21.73 -17.80 -15.02
CA LYS A 41 -20.29 -17.88 -15.35
C LYS A 41 -19.69 -16.51 -15.74
N HIS A 42 -20.50 -15.45 -15.84
CA HIS A 42 -20.10 -14.07 -16.12
C HIS A 42 -20.37 -13.07 -14.98
N TYR A 43 -20.83 -13.51 -13.81
CA TYR A 43 -21.09 -12.64 -12.66
C TYR A 43 -20.01 -12.80 -11.58
N SER A 44 -19.06 -11.86 -11.56
CA SER A 44 -17.96 -11.77 -10.57
C SER A 44 -18.35 -10.92 -9.36
N ILE A 45 -19.48 -11.22 -8.70
CA ILE A 45 -19.99 -10.42 -7.58
C ILE A 45 -19.63 -11.02 -6.20
N ASP A 46 -19.27 -12.29 -6.13
CA ASP A 46 -19.03 -12.92 -4.83
C ASP A 46 -17.70 -12.48 -4.20
N ILE A 47 -16.64 -12.31 -5.01
CA ILE A 47 -15.30 -12.01 -4.49
C ILE A 47 -15.21 -10.65 -3.79
N VAL A 48 -15.91 -9.60 -4.28
CA VAL A 48 -15.77 -8.24 -3.70
C VAL A 48 -16.62 -8.09 -2.44
N VAL A 49 -17.82 -8.70 -2.40
CA VAL A 49 -18.67 -8.68 -1.21
C VAL A 49 -18.08 -9.58 -0.13
N GLU A 50 -17.55 -10.75 -0.50
CA GLU A 50 -16.78 -11.60 0.42
C GLU A 50 -15.52 -10.91 0.92
N SER A 51 -14.75 -10.23 0.05
CA SER A 51 -13.54 -9.51 0.47
C SER A 51 -13.85 -8.33 1.39
N LEU A 52 -14.95 -7.60 1.15
CA LEU A 52 -15.34 -6.47 1.99
C LEU A 52 -15.93 -6.95 3.33
N ALA A 53 -16.71 -8.03 3.32
CA ALA A 53 -17.24 -8.66 4.52
C ALA A 53 -16.11 -9.28 5.36
N ILE A 54 -15.13 -9.94 4.73
CA ILE A 54 -13.93 -10.46 5.39
C ILE A 54 -13.09 -9.31 5.94
N PHE A 55 -12.93 -8.19 5.21
CA PHE A 55 -12.17 -7.03 5.69
C PHE A 55 -12.85 -6.34 6.88
N VAL A 56 -14.17 -6.15 6.83
CA VAL A 56 -14.95 -5.57 7.94
C VAL A 56 -15.02 -6.54 9.12
N PHE A 57 -15.17 -7.84 8.87
CA PHE A 57 -15.12 -8.88 9.89
C PHE A 57 -13.74 -8.96 10.54
N LEU A 58 -12.65 -8.87 9.76
CA LEU A 58 -11.29 -8.82 10.26
C LEU A 58 -11.00 -7.54 11.04
N LEU A 59 -11.57 -6.40 10.64
CA LEU A 59 -11.47 -5.14 11.41
C LEU A 59 -12.21 -5.24 12.74
N ILE A 60 -13.41 -5.82 12.76
CA ILE A 60 -14.18 -6.07 13.98
C ILE A 60 -13.50 -7.14 14.85
N PHE A 61 -12.87 -8.14 14.24
CA PHE A 61 -12.18 -9.23 14.94
C PHE A 61 -10.80 -8.81 15.49
N LEU A 62 -10.05 -7.96 14.76
CA LEU A 62 -8.86 -7.24 15.24
C LEU A 62 -9.18 -6.32 16.41
N PHE A 63 -10.41 -5.82 16.49
CA PHE A 63 -10.88 -5.01 17.60
C PHE A 63 -11.24 -5.86 18.85
N VAL A 64 -11.46 -7.17 18.70
CA VAL A 64 -12.04 -8.03 19.74
C VAL A 64 -11.06 -9.04 20.35
N THR A 65 -9.92 -9.36 19.74
CA THR A 65 -9.03 -10.43 20.26
C THR A 65 -7.56 -10.01 20.38
N TRP A 66 -7.04 -10.04 21.61
CA TRP A 66 -5.67 -9.71 22.01
C TRP A 66 -4.81 -10.99 22.10
N ASP A 67 -3.88 -11.23 21.17
CA ASP A 67 -2.56 -11.84 21.45
C ASP A 67 -1.57 -11.77 20.25
N TYR A 68 -0.33 -11.35 20.51
CA TYR A 68 0.54 -10.61 19.56
C TYR A 68 1.49 -11.42 18.65
N THR A 69 1.25 -12.69 18.36
CA THR A 69 2.15 -13.46 17.44
C THR A 69 1.40 -14.21 16.36
N PHE A 70 0.36 -14.95 16.73
CA PHE A 70 -0.49 -15.64 15.76
C PHE A 70 -1.29 -14.65 14.89
N ILE A 71 -1.74 -13.53 15.47
CA ILE A 71 -2.44 -12.46 14.76
C ILE A 71 -1.53 -11.81 13.71
N TRP A 72 -0.25 -11.60 14.01
CA TRP A 72 0.68 -11.03 13.04
C TRP A 72 0.93 -11.97 11.86
N ILE A 73 1.07 -13.28 12.11
CA ILE A 73 1.23 -14.29 11.04
C ILE A 73 -0.06 -14.44 10.22
N LEU A 74 -1.22 -14.46 10.87
CA LEU A 74 -2.53 -14.54 10.19
C LEU A 74 -2.81 -13.27 9.40
N PHE A 75 -2.48 -12.10 9.94
CA PHE A 75 -2.63 -10.81 9.30
C PHE A 75 -1.68 -10.65 8.12
N TRP A 76 -0.39 -11.01 8.27
CA TRP A 76 0.56 -11.06 7.16
C TRP A 76 0.16 -12.08 6.10
N SER A 77 -0.35 -13.26 6.47
CA SER A 77 -0.82 -14.25 5.49
C SER A 77 -2.09 -13.83 4.77
N LEU A 78 -3.01 -13.12 5.42
CA LEU A 78 -4.21 -12.55 4.81
C LEU A 78 -3.89 -11.34 3.93
N ILE A 79 -2.92 -10.51 4.32
CA ILE A 79 -2.41 -9.42 3.49
C ILE A 79 -1.65 -9.98 2.29
N VAL A 80 -0.78 -10.97 2.49
CA VAL A 80 -0.12 -11.68 1.38
C VAL A 80 -1.17 -12.31 0.49
N ALA A 81 -2.23 -12.92 1.03
CA ALA A 81 -3.34 -13.47 0.24
C ALA A 81 -4.15 -12.38 -0.49
N GLY A 82 -4.34 -11.21 0.11
CA GLY A 82 -5.04 -10.06 -0.48
C GLY A 82 -4.22 -9.38 -1.57
N ILE A 83 -2.93 -9.12 -1.32
CA ILE A 83 -1.94 -8.66 -2.30
C ILE A 83 -1.81 -9.70 -3.40
N TRP A 84 -1.69 -10.98 -3.07
CA TRP A 84 -1.60 -12.06 -4.05
C TRP A 84 -2.91 -12.25 -4.82
N GLY A 85 -4.06 -11.98 -4.21
CA GLY A 85 -5.37 -11.92 -4.84
C GLY A 85 -5.48 -10.74 -5.80
N ALA A 86 -5.02 -9.55 -5.40
CA ALA A 86 -4.93 -8.36 -6.22
C ALA A 86 -3.91 -8.51 -7.35
N VAL A 87 -2.79 -9.19 -7.10
CA VAL A 87 -1.77 -9.56 -8.09
C VAL A 87 -2.32 -10.63 -9.03
N ARG A 88 -3.02 -11.67 -8.54
CA ARG A 88 -3.71 -12.65 -9.39
C ARG A 88 -4.81 -12.02 -10.22
N PHE A 89 -5.55 -11.08 -9.65
CA PHE A 89 -6.58 -10.32 -10.33
C PHE A 89 -5.96 -9.40 -11.38
N SER A 90 -4.86 -8.72 -11.07
CA SER A 90 -4.08 -7.91 -12.00
C SER A 90 -3.42 -8.78 -13.07
N ILE A 91 -2.96 -9.99 -12.75
CA ILE A 91 -2.44 -10.99 -13.70
C ILE A 91 -3.57 -11.57 -14.53
N ARG A 92 -4.78 -11.74 -13.99
CA ARG A 92 -5.98 -12.16 -14.75
C ARG A 92 -6.45 -11.05 -15.68
N LEU A 93 -6.45 -9.80 -15.24
CA LEU A 93 -6.72 -8.63 -16.07
C LEU A 93 -5.65 -8.47 -17.14
N TYR A 94 -4.38 -8.62 -16.75
CA TYR A 94 -3.24 -8.66 -17.65
C TYR A 94 -3.38 -9.80 -18.65
N LYS A 95 -3.75 -11.01 -18.23
CA LYS A 95 -4.01 -12.14 -19.13
C LYS A 95 -5.24 -11.88 -20.00
N GLN A 96 -6.29 -11.22 -19.50
CA GLN A 96 -7.45 -10.84 -20.32
C GLN A 96 -7.09 -9.77 -21.37
N THR A 97 -6.15 -8.87 -21.08
CA THR A 97 -5.64 -7.88 -22.05
C THR A 97 -4.53 -8.43 -22.94
N ALA A 98 -3.70 -9.36 -22.44
CA ALA A 98 -2.56 -9.96 -23.12
C ALA A 98 -2.90 -11.23 -23.92
N MET A 99 -4.01 -11.92 -23.62
CA MET A 99 -4.55 -13.02 -24.44
C MET A 99 -5.20 -12.51 -25.74
N GLN A 100 -5.35 -11.20 -25.91
CA GLN A 100 -5.43 -10.62 -27.24
C GLN A 100 -4.03 -10.49 -27.83
N LYS A 101 -3.39 -11.62 -28.15
CA LYS A 101 -2.40 -11.66 -29.24
C LYS A 101 -3.17 -11.56 -30.55
N GLU A 102 -3.73 -10.39 -30.81
CA GLU A 102 -4.25 -10.05 -32.13
C GLU A 102 -3.08 -9.42 -32.90
N LEU A 103 -2.66 -10.10 -33.96
CA LEU A 103 -1.93 -9.46 -35.04
C LEU A 103 -2.78 -8.30 -35.52
N ILE A 104 -2.27 -7.08 -35.37
CA ILE A 104 -2.99 -5.91 -35.87
C ILE A 104 -2.61 -5.81 -37.35
N ILE A 105 -3.60 -5.86 -38.23
CA ILE A 105 -3.41 -5.51 -39.63
C ILE A 105 -3.19 -3.99 -39.65
N ALA A 106 -1.95 -3.57 -39.86
CA ALA A 106 -1.64 -2.16 -40.07
C ALA A 106 -2.33 -1.67 -41.36
N LYS A 107 -2.50 -0.35 -41.53
CA LYS A 107 -3.15 0.24 -42.72
C LYS A 107 -2.52 -0.19 -44.06
N ASP A 108 -1.28 -0.66 -44.01
CA ASP A 108 -0.47 -1.18 -45.12
C ASP A 108 -0.64 -2.70 -45.35
N GLY A 109 -1.52 -3.38 -44.60
CA GLY A 109 -1.73 -4.82 -44.70
C GLY A 109 -0.70 -5.67 -43.97
N THR A 110 0.30 -5.06 -43.30
CA THR A 110 1.34 -5.81 -42.57
C THR A 110 0.84 -6.30 -41.21
N LEU A 111 1.20 -7.54 -40.87
CA LEU A 111 0.95 -8.13 -39.55
C LEU A 111 2.01 -7.60 -38.59
N ARG A 112 1.64 -6.66 -37.70
CA ARG A 112 2.55 -6.15 -36.66
C ARG A 112 2.26 -6.82 -35.32
N GLU A 113 3.32 -7.22 -34.62
CA GLU A 113 3.21 -7.63 -33.22
C GLU A 113 2.70 -6.45 -32.37
N ARG A 114 1.73 -6.71 -31.48
CA ARG A 114 1.25 -5.72 -30.52
C ARG A 114 2.42 -5.18 -29.71
N SER A 115 2.45 -3.85 -29.56
CA SER A 115 3.38 -3.15 -28.67
C SER A 115 3.50 -3.89 -27.32
N PRO A 116 4.71 -4.09 -26.77
CA PRO A 116 4.91 -4.83 -25.52
C PRO A 116 4.01 -4.29 -24.42
N SER A 117 3.55 -5.17 -23.52
CA SER A 117 2.65 -4.76 -22.44
C SER A 117 3.27 -3.63 -21.63
N ASN A 118 2.47 -2.62 -21.28
CA ASN A 118 2.95 -1.42 -20.58
C ASN A 118 3.81 -1.78 -19.36
N TRP A 119 3.45 -2.82 -18.61
CA TRP A 119 4.19 -3.32 -17.46
C TRP A 119 5.54 -3.96 -17.78
N SER A 120 5.64 -4.73 -18.87
CA SER A 120 6.93 -5.29 -19.30
C SER A 120 7.92 -4.19 -19.72
N LEU A 121 7.40 -3.13 -20.35
CA LEU A 121 8.19 -1.96 -20.74
C LEU A 121 8.67 -1.17 -19.51
N ILE A 122 7.77 -0.93 -18.55
CA ILE A 122 8.09 -0.29 -17.26
C ILE A 122 9.20 -1.09 -16.55
N TRP A 123 9.07 -2.40 -16.44
CA TRP A 123 10.07 -3.24 -15.78
C TRP A 123 11.43 -3.21 -16.48
N ARG A 124 11.43 -3.22 -17.81
CA ARG A 124 12.66 -3.09 -18.60
C ARG A 124 13.34 -1.74 -18.36
N ARG A 125 12.58 -0.65 -18.29
CA ARG A 125 13.09 0.70 -17.98
C ARG A 125 13.65 0.76 -16.56
N TYR A 126 12.91 0.22 -15.60
CA TYR A 126 13.32 0.14 -14.20
C TYR A 126 14.67 -0.58 -14.05
N LYS A 127 14.84 -1.73 -14.69
CA LYS A 127 16.10 -2.49 -14.64
C LYS A 127 17.29 -1.80 -15.32
N LYS A 128 17.06 -0.94 -16.31
CA LYS A 128 18.14 -0.23 -17.00
C LYS A 128 18.73 0.89 -16.14
N ASN A 129 17.95 1.46 -15.23
CA ASN A 129 18.41 2.56 -14.39
C ASN A 129 19.10 2.03 -13.11
N LYS A 130 20.39 2.36 -12.95
CA LYS A 130 21.19 1.95 -11.78
C LYS A 130 20.62 2.50 -10.47
N VAL A 131 20.07 3.72 -10.48
CA VAL A 131 19.45 4.33 -9.30
C VAL A 131 18.21 3.56 -8.88
N SER A 132 17.39 3.13 -9.85
CA SER A 132 16.20 2.31 -9.61
C SER A 132 16.55 0.94 -9.01
N LEU A 133 17.61 0.29 -9.49
CA LEU A 133 18.08 -0.97 -8.91
C LEU A 133 18.60 -0.77 -7.50
N LEU A 134 19.43 0.25 -7.26
CA LEU A 134 19.99 0.54 -5.94
C LEU A 134 18.89 0.83 -4.91
N SER A 135 17.96 1.74 -5.22
CA SER A 135 16.88 2.10 -4.30
C SER A 135 15.95 0.92 -4.02
N GLY A 136 15.61 0.14 -5.04
CA GLY A 136 14.83 -1.09 -4.89
C GLY A 136 15.53 -2.13 -4.01
N SER A 137 16.84 -2.33 -4.21
CA SER A 137 17.64 -3.24 -3.39
C SER A 137 17.70 -2.80 -1.92
N VAL A 138 17.91 -1.52 -1.65
CA VAL A 138 17.96 -1.00 -0.27
C VAL A 138 16.60 -1.17 0.42
N VAL A 139 15.49 -0.80 -0.24
CA VAL A 139 14.14 -1.01 0.31
C VAL A 139 13.88 -2.49 0.58
N ALA A 140 14.28 -3.38 -0.32
CA ALA A 140 14.13 -4.82 -0.16
C ALA A 140 14.94 -5.36 1.03
N ILE A 141 16.19 -4.93 1.18
CA ILE A 141 17.06 -5.34 2.30
C ILE A 141 16.49 -4.86 3.64
N VAL A 142 16.08 -3.60 3.74
CA VAL A 142 15.54 -3.04 4.99
C VAL A 142 14.21 -3.71 5.34
N THR A 143 13.36 -3.96 4.35
CA THR A 143 12.09 -4.67 4.55
C THR A 143 12.35 -6.11 4.99
N LEU A 144 13.35 -6.78 4.40
CA LEU A 144 13.76 -8.11 4.84
C LEU A 144 14.20 -8.07 6.30
N ILE A 145 15.11 -7.15 6.67
CA ILE A 145 15.57 -6.95 8.04
C ILE A 145 14.38 -6.78 8.99
N ALA A 146 13.41 -5.93 8.67
CA ALA A 146 12.23 -5.71 9.51
C ALA A 146 11.34 -6.95 9.68
N ILE A 147 11.36 -7.90 8.74
CA ILE A 147 10.61 -9.16 8.85
C ILE A 147 11.40 -10.19 9.66
N ILE A 148 12.71 -10.31 9.41
CA ILE A 148 13.55 -11.37 9.99
C ILE A 148 14.31 -10.91 11.23
N TYR A 149 14.15 -9.67 11.68
CA TYR A 149 14.90 -9.14 12.82
C TYR A 149 14.85 -10.05 14.05
N PRO A 150 13.75 -10.72 14.44
CA PRO A 150 13.72 -11.52 15.66
C PRO A 150 14.74 -12.66 15.65
N ILE A 151 15.14 -13.11 14.45
CA ILE A 151 16.14 -14.15 14.23
C ILE A 151 17.56 -13.55 14.18
N LEU A 152 17.68 -12.29 13.76
CA LEU A 152 18.96 -11.58 13.63
C LEU A 152 19.45 -10.97 14.95
N LEU A 153 18.62 -10.95 15.99
CA LEU A 153 18.93 -10.32 17.28
C LEU A 153 20.09 -11.03 18.00
N PRO A 154 21.23 -10.35 18.22
CA PRO A 154 22.28 -10.89 19.10
C PRO A 154 21.83 -10.93 20.56
N PHE A 155 21.01 -9.95 20.98
CA PHE A 155 20.49 -9.83 22.33
C PHE A 155 19.01 -9.43 22.32
N ASN A 156 18.31 -9.64 23.43
CA ASN A 156 16.93 -9.19 23.56
C ASN A 156 16.90 -7.64 23.64
N PRO A 157 16.19 -6.94 22.74
CA PRO A 157 16.24 -5.48 22.61
C PRO A 157 15.54 -4.74 23.76
N VAL A 158 14.75 -5.43 24.58
CA VAL A 158 14.04 -4.85 25.74
C VAL A 158 14.80 -5.12 27.04
N GLN A 159 15.58 -6.19 27.10
CA GLN A 159 16.29 -6.58 28.32
C GLN A 159 17.60 -5.81 28.48
N GLN A 160 17.90 -5.48 29.73
CA GLN A 160 19.22 -4.94 30.08
C GLN A 160 20.27 -6.03 29.91
N VAL A 161 21.50 -5.62 29.61
CA VAL A 161 22.63 -6.54 29.55
C VAL A 161 22.84 -7.25 30.89
N PRO A 162 23.36 -8.48 30.88
CA PRO A 162 23.70 -9.18 32.11
C PRO A 162 24.63 -8.34 33.00
N LEU A 163 24.45 -8.41 34.33
CA LEU A 163 25.27 -7.64 35.29
C LEU A 163 26.78 -7.85 35.10
N PHE A 164 27.20 -9.08 34.78
CA PHE A 164 28.60 -9.38 34.49
C PHE A 164 29.13 -8.61 33.27
N ASP A 165 28.33 -8.49 32.22
CA ASP A 165 28.68 -7.73 31.02
C ASP A 165 28.64 -6.23 31.28
N ALA A 166 27.75 -5.77 32.17
CA ALA A 166 27.67 -4.37 32.57
C ALA A 166 29.01 -3.86 33.16
N TRP A 167 29.71 -4.73 33.91
CA TRP A 167 31.05 -4.45 34.46
C TRP A 167 32.18 -4.57 33.44
N ASN A 168 31.95 -5.24 32.31
CA ASN A 168 32.95 -5.53 31.28
C ASN A 168 32.66 -4.77 29.97
N GLY A 169 32.26 -3.50 30.08
CA GLY A 169 32.06 -2.63 28.92
C GLY A 169 30.70 -2.77 28.21
N GLY A 170 29.71 -3.43 28.83
CA GLY A 170 28.32 -3.46 28.36
C GLY A 170 27.35 -2.62 29.20
N GLY A 171 27.83 -1.91 30.24
CA GLY A 171 26.98 -1.20 31.20
C GLY A 171 26.14 -0.09 30.58
N SER A 172 25.37 0.63 31.39
CA SER A 172 24.61 1.80 30.90
C SER A 172 25.53 2.77 30.13
N ILE A 173 25.11 3.18 28.93
CA ILE A 173 25.81 4.15 28.09
C ILE A 173 27.21 3.66 27.67
N ALA A 174 27.37 2.35 27.47
CA ALA A 174 28.64 1.81 27.01
C ALA A 174 28.89 2.17 25.54
N ARG A 175 30.13 2.55 25.24
CA ARG A 175 30.57 2.84 23.88
C ARG A 175 30.62 1.56 23.02
N PRO A 176 30.52 1.71 21.69
CA PRO A 176 30.73 0.62 20.75
C PRO A 176 31.97 -0.22 21.07
N ASN A 177 31.79 -1.53 21.14
CA ASN A 177 32.84 -2.50 21.36
C ASN A 177 32.55 -3.80 20.60
N LEU A 178 33.48 -4.76 20.68
CA LEU A 178 33.38 -6.02 19.92
C LEU A 178 32.11 -6.83 20.25
N LYS A 179 31.61 -6.75 21.49
CA LYS A 179 30.41 -7.48 21.93
C LYS A 179 29.13 -6.68 21.70
N TYR A 180 29.19 -5.36 21.85
CA TYR A 180 28.09 -4.42 21.61
C TYR A 180 28.49 -3.44 20.49
N PRO A 181 28.31 -3.80 19.20
CA PRO A 181 28.85 -3.03 18.07
C PRO A 181 28.28 -1.62 17.94
N ALA A 182 27.07 -1.39 18.43
CA ALA A 182 26.43 -0.06 18.48
C ALA A 182 26.48 0.57 19.88
N GLY A 183 27.15 -0.08 20.84
CA GLY A 183 27.11 0.29 22.24
C GLY A 183 25.80 -0.11 22.92
N THR A 184 25.56 0.45 24.10
CA THR A 184 24.34 0.22 24.89
C THR A 184 23.70 1.54 25.28
N ASP A 185 22.39 1.50 25.47
CA ASP A 185 21.61 2.69 25.78
C ASP A 185 21.68 3.10 27.26
N ILE A 186 20.88 4.11 27.64
CA ILE A 186 20.79 4.65 29.00
C ILE A 186 20.37 3.59 30.02
N LEU A 187 19.60 2.59 29.61
CA LEU A 187 19.17 1.50 30.48
C LEU A 187 20.11 0.29 30.41
N GLY A 188 21.21 0.37 29.65
CA GLY A 188 22.12 -0.74 29.42
C GLY A 188 21.52 -1.83 28.54
N ARG A 189 20.68 -1.49 27.56
CA ARG A 189 20.13 -2.40 26.54
C ARG A 189 21.02 -2.35 25.30
N ASP A 190 21.18 -3.46 24.58
CA ASP A 190 21.99 -3.51 23.35
C ASP A 190 21.39 -2.64 22.24
N GLU A 191 22.11 -1.60 21.82
CA GLU A 191 21.58 -0.62 20.88
C GLU A 191 21.44 -1.21 19.46
N PHE A 192 22.30 -2.16 19.08
CA PHE A 192 22.24 -2.77 17.75
C PHE A 192 20.94 -3.58 17.57
N SER A 193 20.64 -4.44 18.54
CA SER A 193 19.37 -5.18 18.62
C SER A 193 18.16 -4.24 18.59
N ARG A 194 18.24 -3.10 19.28
CA ARG A 194 17.17 -2.10 19.29
C ARG A 194 16.98 -1.43 17.94
N VAL A 195 18.05 -1.12 17.21
CA VAL A 195 17.96 -0.55 15.85
C VAL A 195 17.27 -1.52 14.90
N LEU A 196 17.60 -2.81 14.99
CA LEU A 196 16.94 -3.85 14.20
C LEU A 196 15.46 -3.98 14.57
N ALA A 197 15.12 -4.01 15.87
CA ALA A 197 13.74 -4.04 16.32
C ALA A 197 12.94 -2.78 15.91
N GLY A 198 13.58 -1.61 15.95
CA GLY A 198 12.98 -0.34 15.54
C GLY A 198 12.57 -0.31 14.06
N SER A 199 13.22 -1.11 13.21
CA SER A 199 12.89 -1.22 11.79
C SER A 199 11.48 -1.76 11.57
N GLU A 200 11.01 -2.71 12.39
CA GLU A 200 9.67 -3.26 12.31
C GLU A 200 8.63 -2.16 12.52
N VAL A 201 8.74 -1.42 13.63
CA VAL A 201 7.75 -0.41 14.00
C VAL A 201 7.75 0.75 13.01
N SER A 202 8.91 1.31 12.69
CA SER A 202 8.98 2.48 11.80
C SER A 202 8.52 2.14 10.37
N LEU A 203 8.88 0.98 9.82
CA LEU A 203 8.37 0.56 8.50
C LEU A 203 6.89 0.24 8.53
N THR A 204 6.41 -0.47 9.57
CA THR A 204 4.98 -0.78 9.73
C THR A 204 4.17 0.50 9.73
N VAL A 205 4.53 1.49 10.57
CA VAL A 205 3.78 2.72 10.65
C VAL A 205 3.78 3.47 9.31
N GLY A 206 4.92 3.57 8.64
CA GLY A 206 5.03 4.22 7.34
C GLY A 206 4.20 3.55 6.23
N VAL A 207 4.25 2.23 6.14
CA VAL A 207 3.52 1.45 5.13
C VAL A 207 2.02 1.48 5.40
N PHE A 208 1.59 1.16 6.63
CA PHE A 208 0.16 1.02 6.92
C PHE A 208 -0.58 2.35 6.95
N SER A 209 0.05 3.43 7.43
CA SER A 209 -0.54 4.78 7.32
C SER A 209 -0.73 5.18 5.85
N THR A 210 0.23 4.83 5.00
CA THR A 210 0.15 5.05 3.55
C THR A 210 -0.95 4.22 2.92
N VAL A 211 -1.07 2.94 3.25
CA VAL A 211 -2.14 2.08 2.72
C VAL A 211 -3.52 2.65 3.07
N LEU A 212 -3.71 3.09 4.31
CA LEU A 212 -4.95 3.72 4.75
C LEU A 212 -5.22 5.04 4.01
N SER A 213 -4.20 5.89 3.89
CA SER A 213 -4.27 7.14 3.11
C SER A 213 -4.61 6.89 1.64
N VAL A 214 -3.99 5.87 1.03
CA VAL A 214 -4.24 5.44 -0.35
C VAL A 214 -5.67 4.96 -0.51
N PHE A 215 -6.15 4.13 0.40
CA PHE A 215 -7.51 3.62 0.37
C PHE A 215 -8.54 4.76 0.41
N ILE A 216 -8.39 5.70 1.36
CA ILE A 216 -9.29 6.85 1.50
C ILE A 216 -9.18 7.76 0.26
N GLY A 217 -7.96 8.14 -0.12
CA GLY A 217 -7.70 9.09 -1.20
C GLY A 217 -8.14 8.57 -2.57
N VAL A 218 -7.85 7.31 -2.88
CA VAL A 218 -8.28 6.70 -4.15
C VAL A 218 -9.80 6.54 -4.21
N SER A 219 -10.42 6.10 -3.11
CA SER A 219 -11.88 5.92 -3.07
C SER A 219 -12.62 7.23 -3.24
N LEU A 220 -12.28 8.24 -2.42
CA LEU A 220 -12.93 9.55 -2.49
C LEU A 220 -12.59 10.28 -3.79
N GLY A 221 -11.34 10.24 -4.23
CA GLY A 221 -10.92 10.89 -5.46
C GLY A 221 -11.56 10.30 -6.71
N ALA A 222 -11.72 8.97 -6.77
CA ALA A 222 -12.39 8.32 -7.88
C ALA A 222 -13.89 8.66 -7.92
N ILE A 223 -14.54 8.72 -6.75
CA ILE A 223 -15.94 9.14 -6.63
C ILE A 223 -16.09 10.59 -7.10
N ALA A 224 -15.30 11.51 -6.55
CA ALA A 224 -15.33 12.94 -6.91
C ALA A 224 -15.09 13.14 -8.41
N GLY A 225 -14.06 12.50 -8.97
CA GLY A 225 -13.71 12.66 -10.38
C GLY A 225 -14.72 12.04 -11.34
N TYR A 226 -15.41 10.96 -10.94
CA TYR A 226 -16.37 10.24 -11.79
C TYR A 226 -17.75 10.91 -11.81
N TYR A 227 -18.32 11.17 -10.62
CA TYR A 227 -19.69 11.65 -10.49
C TYR A 227 -19.81 13.16 -10.73
N ARG A 228 -18.76 13.94 -10.42
CA ARG A 228 -18.73 15.40 -10.58
C ARG A 228 -19.86 16.10 -9.79
N GLY A 229 -19.99 17.42 -9.96
CA GLY A 229 -21.05 18.22 -9.33
C GLY A 229 -20.94 18.25 -7.81
N TRP A 230 -22.05 18.04 -7.10
CA TRP A 230 -22.11 18.13 -5.63
C TRP A 230 -21.19 17.15 -4.91
N SER A 231 -21.03 15.92 -5.42
CA SER A 231 -20.13 14.92 -4.82
C SER A 231 -18.67 15.39 -4.85
N GLU A 232 -18.26 15.99 -5.97
CA GLU A 232 -16.94 16.57 -6.12
C GLU A 232 -16.75 17.77 -5.21
N GLU A 233 -17.71 18.70 -5.20
CA GLU A 233 -17.66 19.91 -4.38
C GLU A 233 -17.51 19.58 -2.89
N ILE A 234 -18.32 18.64 -2.36
CA ILE A 234 -18.26 18.23 -0.96
C ILE A 234 -16.93 17.56 -0.63
N ILE A 235 -16.50 16.59 -1.46
CA ILE A 235 -15.24 15.86 -1.22
C ILE A 235 -14.04 16.80 -1.31
N MET A 236 -14.02 17.72 -2.28
CA MET A 236 -12.94 18.68 -2.45
C MET A 236 -12.92 19.71 -1.33
N ARG A 237 -14.08 20.20 -0.85
CA ARG A 237 -14.14 21.08 0.33
C ARG A 237 -13.57 20.41 1.58
N ILE A 238 -13.95 19.16 1.84
CA ILE A 238 -13.39 18.39 2.97
C ILE A 238 -11.87 18.22 2.75
N THR A 239 -11.45 17.86 1.54
CA THR A 239 -10.03 17.72 1.20
C THR A 239 -9.25 19.01 1.47
N ASP A 240 -9.79 20.16 1.07
CA ASP A 240 -9.17 21.47 1.22
C ASP A 240 -9.09 21.89 2.70
N MET A 241 -10.09 21.55 3.52
CA MET A 241 -10.03 21.74 4.97
C MET A 241 -8.83 20.99 5.58
N PHE A 242 -8.66 19.71 5.23
CA PHE A 242 -7.53 18.92 5.74
C PHE A 242 -6.17 19.46 5.26
N LEU A 243 -6.08 19.92 4.01
CA LEU A 243 -4.82 20.42 3.43
C LEU A 243 -4.47 21.86 3.87
N SER A 244 -5.44 22.63 4.35
CA SER A 244 -5.22 24.00 4.84
C SER A 244 -4.45 24.07 6.15
N LEU A 245 -4.41 22.96 6.90
CA LEU A 245 -3.77 22.87 8.19
C LEU A 245 -2.40 22.20 8.06
N PRO A 246 -1.36 22.63 8.81
CA PRO A 246 -0.08 21.94 8.80
C PRO A 246 -0.23 20.49 9.28
N PHE A 247 0.08 19.54 8.40
CA PHE A 247 -0.13 18.10 8.64
C PHE A 247 0.43 17.63 9.98
N LEU A 248 1.68 17.98 10.28
CA LEU A 248 2.36 17.56 11.49
C LEU A 248 1.73 18.17 12.76
N VAL A 249 1.19 19.39 12.68
CA VAL A 249 0.50 20.03 13.80
C VAL A 249 -0.78 19.27 14.15
N ILE A 250 -1.61 18.92 13.17
CA ILE A 250 -2.80 18.10 13.42
C ILE A 250 -2.40 16.74 13.97
N ALA A 251 -1.38 16.09 13.39
CA ALA A 251 -0.96 14.77 13.81
C ALA A 251 -0.52 14.76 15.29
N ILE A 252 0.28 15.74 15.71
CA ILE A 252 0.67 15.94 17.12
C ILE A 252 -0.57 16.10 17.99
N LEU A 253 -1.47 17.01 17.64
CA LEU A 253 -2.66 17.31 18.44
C LEU A 253 -3.57 16.08 18.58
N ALA A 254 -3.79 15.36 17.48
CA ALA A 254 -4.61 14.15 17.46
C ALA A 254 -4.00 13.04 18.33
N VAL A 255 -2.72 12.72 18.15
CA VAL A 255 -2.04 11.68 18.93
C VAL A 255 -1.99 12.08 20.42
N ALA A 256 -1.66 13.34 20.73
CA ALA A 256 -1.60 13.82 22.10
C ALA A 256 -2.97 13.79 22.80
N PHE A 257 -4.04 14.16 22.08
CA PHE A 257 -5.41 14.14 22.61
C PHE A 257 -5.89 12.72 22.89
N ILE A 258 -5.63 11.79 21.96
CA ILE A 258 -5.96 10.36 22.11
C ILE A 258 -5.17 9.77 23.31
N ARG A 259 -3.87 10.05 23.41
CA ARG A 259 -3.00 9.53 24.49
C ARG A 259 -3.42 10.00 25.88
N ARG A 260 -3.94 11.22 26.02
CA ARG A 260 -4.45 11.74 27.31
C ARG A 260 -5.72 11.04 27.80
N GLY A 261 -6.20 9.99 27.11
CA GLY A 261 -7.27 9.14 27.61
C GLY A 261 -8.65 9.80 27.59
N ARG A 262 -8.82 10.90 26.85
CA ARG A 262 -10.12 11.56 26.71
C ARG A 262 -11.13 10.74 25.90
N ILE A 263 -10.66 9.68 25.24
CA ILE A 263 -11.47 8.76 24.46
C ILE A 263 -11.23 7.35 25.02
N ALA A 264 -12.12 6.88 25.90
CA ALA A 264 -11.93 5.67 26.71
C ALA A 264 -11.65 4.41 25.87
N PHE A 265 -12.31 4.26 24.72
CA PHE A 265 -12.12 3.09 23.86
C PHE A 265 -10.76 3.07 23.13
N LEU A 266 -10.10 4.22 22.96
CA LEU A 266 -8.79 4.30 22.30
C LEU A 266 -7.62 4.02 23.25
N LYS A 267 -7.86 4.03 24.56
CA LYS A 267 -6.79 3.85 25.58
C LYS A 267 -6.13 2.46 25.51
N GLN A 268 -6.84 1.48 24.97
CA GLN A 268 -6.37 0.09 24.83
C GLN A 268 -5.62 -0.14 23.52
N ILE A 269 -5.60 0.82 22.60
CA ILE A 269 -4.97 0.65 21.29
C ILE A 269 -3.45 0.89 21.41
N PRO A 270 -2.60 0.02 20.82
CA PRO A 270 -1.16 0.26 20.73
C PRO A 270 -0.83 1.63 20.15
N GLN A 271 0.17 2.30 20.72
CA GLN A 271 0.51 3.66 20.32
C GLN A 271 0.93 3.74 18.83
N SER A 272 1.59 2.71 18.30
CA SER A 272 1.93 2.61 16.88
C SER A 272 0.67 2.59 15.98
N MET A 273 -0.39 1.89 16.40
CA MET A 273 -1.67 1.88 15.67
C MET A 273 -2.38 3.23 15.73
N VAL A 274 -2.33 3.93 16.87
CA VAL A 274 -2.86 5.31 16.97
C VAL A 274 -2.15 6.21 15.96
N ILE A 275 -0.82 6.14 15.87
CA ILE A 275 -0.04 6.91 14.90
C ILE A 275 -0.42 6.52 13.46
N ILE A 276 -0.55 5.22 13.14
CA ILE A 276 -1.00 4.75 11.82
C ILE A 276 -2.33 5.38 11.41
N ILE A 277 -3.32 5.31 12.31
CA ILE A 277 -4.69 5.81 12.06
C ILE A 277 -4.65 7.32 11.84
N VAL A 278 -3.96 8.06 12.70
CA VAL A 278 -3.84 9.52 12.57
C VAL A 278 -3.16 9.88 11.25
N LEU A 279 -1.97 9.34 10.96
CA LEU A 279 -1.25 9.66 9.74
C LEU A 279 -2.04 9.29 8.48
N GLY A 280 -2.76 8.16 8.49
CA GLY A 280 -3.60 7.73 7.36
C GLY A 280 -4.84 8.60 7.16
N ILE A 281 -5.57 8.93 8.24
CA ILE A 281 -6.79 9.76 8.18
C ILE A 281 -6.49 11.22 7.87
N PHE A 282 -5.31 11.74 8.20
CA PHE A 282 -4.94 13.12 7.88
C PHE A 282 -4.10 13.23 6.59
N GLY A 283 -3.55 12.12 6.07
CA GLY A 283 -2.61 12.12 4.95
C GLY A 283 -3.22 11.92 3.55
N TRP A 284 -4.52 11.67 3.43
CA TRP A 284 -5.16 11.25 2.16
C TRP A 284 -5.46 12.38 1.17
N GLY A 285 -5.53 13.63 1.65
CA GLY A 285 -6.07 14.75 0.86
C GLY A 285 -5.31 15.02 -0.44
N GLY A 286 -3.98 15.00 -0.39
CA GLY A 286 -3.14 15.22 -1.58
C GLY A 286 -3.37 14.16 -2.66
N LEU A 287 -3.48 12.90 -2.26
CA LEU A 287 -3.75 11.79 -3.17
C LEU A 287 -5.18 11.85 -3.72
N CYS A 288 -6.17 12.21 -2.91
CA CYS A 288 -7.55 12.42 -3.37
C CYS A 288 -7.63 13.44 -4.51
N ARG A 289 -6.94 14.57 -4.35
CA ARG A 289 -6.89 15.61 -5.39
C ARG A 289 -6.24 15.10 -6.67
N LEU A 290 -5.12 14.36 -6.55
CA LEU A 290 -4.47 13.72 -7.70
C LEU A 290 -5.41 12.74 -8.42
N VAL A 291 -6.03 11.83 -7.68
CA VAL A 291 -6.91 10.80 -8.24
C VAL A 291 -8.14 11.42 -8.89
N THR A 292 -8.69 12.49 -8.30
CA THR A 292 -9.78 13.27 -8.88
C THR A 292 -9.39 13.83 -10.25
N ALA A 293 -8.23 14.48 -10.35
CA ALA A 293 -7.74 15.07 -11.59
C ALA A 293 -7.53 14.00 -12.69
N ASN A 294 -6.84 12.90 -12.35
CA ASN A 294 -6.59 11.80 -13.28
C ASN A 294 -7.89 11.07 -13.69
N THR A 295 -8.81 10.88 -12.75
CA THR A 295 -10.12 10.28 -13.03
C THR A 295 -10.90 11.13 -14.02
N LYS A 296 -10.93 12.46 -13.85
CA LYS A 296 -11.59 13.38 -14.80
C LYS A 296 -10.98 13.30 -16.19
N GLN A 297 -9.67 13.13 -16.30
CA GLN A 297 -8.98 12.97 -17.57
C GLN A 297 -9.40 11.67 -18.27
N ILE A 298 -9.30 10.53 -17.58
CA ILE A 298 -9.66 9.22 -18.14
C ILE A 298 -11.15 9.14 -18.48
N TYR A 299 -12.01 9.73 -17.66
CA TYR A 299 -13.45 9.75 -17.87
C TYR A 299 -13.85 10.33 -19.24
N ARG A 300 -13.07 11.25 -19.81
CA ARG A 300 -13.36 11.91 -21.10
C ARG A 300 -12.99 11.06 -22.32
N LEU A 301 -12.33 9.91 -22.14
CA LEU A 301 -11.85 9.08 -23.23
C LEU A 301 -12.98 8.27 -23.89
N ASP A 302 -12.88 8.09 -25.21
CA ASP A 302 -13.93 7.48 -26.04
C ASP A 302 -14.27 6.05 -25.63
N TYR A 303 -13.30 5.27 -25.17
CA TYR A 303 -13.56 3.90 -24.71
C TYR A 303 -14.40 3.87 -23.42
N VAL A 304 -14.26 4.87 -22.54
CA VAL A 304 -15.09 5.02 -21.34
C VAL A 304 -16.51 5.43 -21.74
N ASN A 305 -16.64 6.33 -22.72
CA ASN A 305 -17.93 6.71 -23.30
C ASN A 305 -18.63 5.51 -23.94
N ALA A 306 -17.91 4.71 -24.72
CA ALA A 306 -18.42 3.50 -25.34
C ALA A 306 -18.90 2.48 -24.29
N ALA A 307 -18.12 2.26 -23.21
CA ALA A 307 -18.53 1.37 -22.12
C ALA A 307 -19.83 1.82 -21.45
N ARG A 308 -20.02 3.14 -21.27
CA ARG A 308 -21.28 3.71 -20.75
C ARG A 308 -22.46 3.49 -21.68
N VAL A 309 -22.29 3.77 -22.97
CA VAL A 309 -23.35 3.56 -24.00
C VAL A 309 -23.74 2.08 -24.10
N LEU A 310 -22.80 1.18 -23.85
CA LEU A 310 -23.04 -0.27 -23.81
C LEU A 310 -23.69 -0.75 -22.50
N GLY A 311 -23.99 0.14 -21.56
CA GLY A 311 -24.71 -0.18 -20.32
C GLY A 311 -23.82 -0.73 -19.19
N ALA A 312 -22.51 -0.49 -19.21
CA ALA A 312 -21.66 -0.85 -18.07
C ALA A 312 -22.04 -0.04 -16.81
N SER A 313 -22.13 -0.72 -15.65
CA SER A 313 -22.44 -0.05 -14.39
C SER A 313 -21.33 0.92 -13.97
N ASN A 314 -21.69 1.98 -13.23
CA ASN A 314 -20.73 2.99 -12.75
C ASN A 314 -19.54 2.37 -11.99
N ARG A 315 -19.83 1.41 -11.10
CA ARG A 315 -18.79 0.68 -10.35
C ARG A 315 -17.85 -0.08 -11.29
N ARG A 316 -18.41 -0.74 -12.32
CA ARG A 316 -17.60 -1.45 -13.33
C ARG A 316 -16.69 -0.48 -14.08
N ILE A 317 -17.20 0.70 -14.44
CA ILE A 317 -16.42 1.70 -15.14
C ILE A 317 -15.27 2.22 -14.28
N ILE A 318 -15.55 2.56 -13.02
CA ILE A 318 -14.52 3.04 -12.10
C ILE A 318 -13.44 1.97 -11.90
N LEU A 319 -13.83 0.75 -11.53
CA LEU A 319 -12.89 -0.30 -11.13
C LEU A 319 -12.14 -0.96 -12.30
N LEU A 320 -12.76 -1.07 -13.48
CA LEU A 320 -12.17 -1.79 -14.62
C LEU A 320 -11.68 -0.89 -15.74
N HIS A 321 -12.19 0.35 -15.84
CA HIS A 321 -11.82 1.26 -16.93
C HIS A 321 -11.09 2.51 -16.47
N ILE A 322 -11.31 3.00 -15.25
CA ILE A 322 -10.66 4.22 -14.76
C ILE A 322 -9.46 3.89 -13.87
N LEU A 323 -9.67 3.26 -12.72
CA LEU A 323 -8.61 3.00 -11.75
C LEU A 323 -7.39 2.29 -12.36
N PRO A 324 -7.54 1.22 -13.18
CA PRO A 324 -6.40 0.56 -13.79
C PRO A 324 -5.56 1.48 -14.69
N ASN A 325 -6.15 2.50 -15.29
CA ASN A 325 -5.47 3.46 -16.16
C ASN A 325 -4.76 4.58 -15.40
N ILE A 326 -5.02 4.73 -14.10
CA ILE A 326 -4.39 5.75 -13.24
C ILE A 326 -3.57 5.14 -12.11
N LEU A 327 -3.33 3.82 -12.12
CA LEU A 327 -2.52 3.13 -11.12
C LEU A 327 -1.08 3.64 -11.08
N ALA A 328 -0.49 3.99 -12.23
CA ALA A 328 0.88 4.45 -12.30
C ALA A 328 1.15 5.68 -11.39
N PRO A 329 0.45 6.83 -11.55
CA PRO A 329 0.64 7.97 -10.65
C PRO A 329 0.24 7.68 -9.19
N ILE A 330 -0.71 6.75 -8.94
CA ILE A 330 -1.07 6.35 -7.57
C ILE A 330 0.09 5.61 -6.90
N ILE A 331 0.73 4.66 -7.59
CA ILE A 331 1.85 3.87 -7.05
C ILE A 331 3.03 4.79 -6.72
N VAL A 332 3.37 5.72 -7.64
CA VAL A 332 4.44 6.69 -7.43
C VAL A 332 4.22 7.51 -6.16
N ILE A 333 3.03 8.12 -6.02
CA ILE A 333 2.73 8.92 -4.83
C ILE A 333 2.68 8.05 -3.58
N ALA A 334 2.11 6.84 -3.65
CA ALA A 334 2.08 5.93 -2.52
C ALA A 334 3.51 5.61 -2.02
N THR A 335 4.46 5.31 -2.91
CA THR A 335 5.85 5.05 -2.52
C THR A 335 6.48 6.26 -1.81
N LEU A 336 6.26 7.47 -2.31
CA LEU A 336 6.73 8.70 -1.67
C LEU A 336 6.03 8.95 -0.32
N SER A 337 4.74 8.60 -0.21
CA SER A 337 3.98 8.70 1.04
C SER A 337 4.50 7.75 2.12
N VAL A 338 5.03 6.57 1.76
CA VAL A 338 5.68 5.68 2.76
C VAL A 338 6.86 6.39 3.41
N ALA A 339 7.72 7.03 2.63
CA ALA A 339 8.85 7.80 3.16
C ALA A 339 8.38 8.93 4.09
N GLY A 340 7.34 9.66 3.69
CA GLY A 340 6.73 10.71 4.51
C GLY A 340 6.10 10.17 5.81
N GLY A 341 5.48 8.99 5.75
CA GLY A 341 4.90 8.31 6.91
C GLY A 341 5.95 7.87 7.92
N ILE A 342 7.07 7.29 7.46
CA ILE A 342 8.21 6.93 8.32
C ILE A 342 8.79 8.17 9.01
N LEU A 343 9.02 9.24 8.23
CA LEU A 343 9.55 10.49 8.77
C LEU A 343 8.58 11.13 9.78
N SER A 344 7.28 11.05 9.51
CA SER A 344 6.24 11.59 10.41
C SER A 344 6.12 10.77 11.69
N GLU A 345 6.19 9.43 11.62
CA GLU A 345 6.27 8.57 12.79
C GLU A 345 7.48 8.92 13.64
N ALA A 346 8.66 8.97 13.01
CA ALA A 346 9.90 9.30 13.69
C ALA A 346 9.83 10.69 14.33
N GLY A 347 9.23 11.68 13.67
CA GLY A 347 9.00 13.00 14.22
C GLY A 347 8.06 13.01 15.43
N LEU A 348 6.96 12.25 15.38
CA LEU A 348 6.01 12.14 16.49
C LEU A 348 6.64 11.45 17.70
N THR A 349 7.34 10.33 17.49
CA THR A 349 7.99 9.59 18.58
C THR A 349 9.21 10.33 19.12
N PHE A 350 9.94 11.05 18.26
CA PHE A 350 10.98 12.00 18.66
C PHE A 350 10.45 13.11 19.59
N LEU A 351 9.21 13.56 19.38
CA LEU A 351 8.53 14.56 20.23
C LEU A 351 7.91 13.96 21.51
N GLY A 352 8.17 12.68 21.81
CA GLY A 352 7.68 12.01 23.02
C GLY A 352 6.22 11.57 22.94
N LEU A 353 5.67 11.45 21.72
CA LEU A 353 4.34 10.87 21.48
C LEU A 353 4.38 9.37 21.20
N GLY A 354 5.54 8.73 21.34
CA GLY A 354 5.69 7.27 21.33
C GLY A 354 5.25 6.62 22.65
N SER A 355 5.23 5.30 22.67
CA SER A 355 5.14 4.53 23.92
C SER A 355 6.56 4.18 24.38
N PRO A 356 6.90 4.34 25.67
CA PRO A 356 8.20 3.92 26.20
C PRO A 356 8.50 2.43 26.05
N THR A 357 7.45 1.61 25.86
CA THR A 357 7.58 0.15 25.66
C THR A 357 7.80 -0.23 24.20
N THR A 358 7.59 0.70 23.26
CA THR A 358 7.72 0.44 21.82
C THR A 358 9.06 0.96 21.34
N ILE A 359 9.81 0.10 20.66
CA ILE A 359 11.10 0.46 20.08
C ILE A 359 10.84 0.95 18.65
N SER A 360 11.06 2.24 18.40
CA SER A 360 11.07 2.83 17.05
C SER A 360 12.27 3.76 16.91
N TRP A 361 12.71 4.01 15.68
CA TRP A 361 13.91 4.84 15.49
C TRP A 361 13.73 6.27 16.02
N GLY A 362 12.55 6.88 15.87
CA GLY A 362 12.29 8.20 16.42
C GLY A 362 12.32 8.22 17.96
N GLN A 363 11.80 7.17 18.60
CA GLN A 363 11.87 7.01 20.06
C GLN A 363 13.32 6.84 20.53
N MET A 364 14.15 6.09 19.80
CA MET A 364 15.57 5.93 20.13
C MET A 364 16.32 7.26 20.05
N VAL A 365 16.04 8.08 19.02
CA VAL A 365 16.60 9.44 18.91
C VAL A 365 16.09 10.35 20.03
N ASN A 366 14.83 10.21 20.48
CA ASN A 366 14.30 10.95 21.64
C ASN A 366 15.11 10.65 22.90
N GLU A 367 15.34 9.37 23.20
CA GLU A 367 16.06 8.92 24.39
C GLU A 367 17.51 9.43 24.39
N ALA A 368 18.16 9.37 23.22
CA ALA A 368 19.55 9.80 23.04
C ALA A 368 19.79 11.31 23.27
N GLN A 369 18.75 12.15 23.27
CA GLN A 369 18.91 13.61 23.49
C GLN A 369 19.62 13.93 24.81
N THR A 370 19.34 13.16 25.86
CA THR A 370 19.90 13.38 27.21
C THR A 370 21.39 13.08 27.31
N VAL A 371 21.89 12.19 26.44
CA VAL A 371 23.29 11.70 26.43
C VAL A 371 24.03 12.09 25.15
N PHE A 372 23.45 12.94 24.31
CA PHE A 372 24.01 13.30 23.01
C PHE A 372 25.44 13.88 23.09
N ARG A 373 25.74 14.64 24.16
CA ARG A 373 27.08 15.23 24.35
C ARG A 373 28.15 14.21 24.69
N SER A 374 27.81 13.12 25.38
CA SER A 374 28.77 12.09 25.79
C SER A 374 28.85 10.93 24.80
N ASN A 375 27.71 10.56 24.21
CA ASN A 375 27.51 9.39 23.36
C ASN A 375 26.61 9.73 22.16
N PRO A 376 27.09 10.57 21.23
CA PRO A 376 26.32 10.98 20.06
C PRO A 376 25.96 9.80 19.12
N GLU A 377 26.69 8.69 19.19
CA GLU A 377 26.42 7.47 18.43
C GLU A 377 25.00 6.93 18.66
N LEU A 378 24.46 7.05 19.88
CA LEU A 378 23.10 6.60 20.23
C LEU A 378 22.01 7.39 19.49
N ALA A 379 22.30 8.62 19.05
CA ALA A 379 21.39 9.41 18.21
C ALA A 379 21.66 9.17 16.72
N PHE A 380 22.93 9.10 16.33
CA PHE A 380 23.32 8.99 14.92
C PHE A 380 22.91 7.66 14.29
N ILE A 381 23.04 6.54 15.00
CA ILE A 381 22.74 5.21 14.42
C ILE A 381 21.24 5.08 14.03
N PRO A 382 20.26 5.33 14.93
CA PRO A 382 18.85 5.34 14.54
C PRO A 382 18.52 6.49 13.56
N GLY A 383 19.20 7.63 13.67
CA GLY A 383 19.05 8.75 12.73
C GLY A 383 19.46 8.39 11.29
N PHE A 384 20.60 7.70 11.11
CA PHE A 384 21.04 7.21 9.81
C PHE A 384 20.10 6.13 9.27
N SER A 385 19.55 5.29 10.13
CA SER A 385 18.54 4.30 9.74
C SER A 385 17.32 4.97 9.12
N ILE A 386 16.78 6.02 9.76
CA ILE A 386 15.70 6.84 9.18
C ILE A 386 16.14 7.46 7.85
N PHE A 387 17.30 8.11 7.82
CA PHE A 387 17.81 8.80 6.64
C PHE A 387 17.91 7.89 5.41
N PHE A 388 18.59 6.74 5.54
CA PHE A 388 18.81 5.83 4.41
C PHE A 388 17.51 5.22 3.91
N VAL A 389 16.59 4.90 4.80
CA VAL A 389 15.30 4.30 4.43
C VAL A 389 14.41 5.32 3.74
N VAL A 390 14.28 6.52 4.30
CA VAL A 390 13.53 7.62 3.68
C VAL A 390 14.12 7.97 2.32
N LEU A 391 15.45 8.07 2.21
CA LEU A 391 16.13 8.29 0.92
C LEU A 391 15.83 7.17 -0.07
N ALA A 392 15.91 5.90 0.35
CA ALA A 392 15.66 4.76 -0.52
C ALA A 392 14.23 4.74 -1.06
N PHE A 393 13.22 5.01 -0.22
CA PHE A 393 11.83 5.11 -0.67
C PHE A 393 11.60 6.32 -1.60
N ASN A 394 12.22 7.47 -1.35
CA ASN A 394 12.12 8.62 -2.26
C ASN A 394 12.72 8.31 -3.63
N LEU A 395 13.96 7.80 -3.66
CA LEU A 395 14.63 7.38 -4.89
C LEU A 395 13.87 6.27 -5.62
N LEU A 396 13.21 5.37 -4.88
CA LEU A 396 12.35 4.33 -5.47
C LEU A 396 11.09 4.95 -6.11
N GLY A 397 10.46 5.93 -5.46
CA GLY A 397 9.32 6.65 -6.01
C GLY A 397 9.65 7.37 -7.31
N ASP A 398 10.79 8.08 -7.35
CA ASP A 398 11.28 8.76 -8.55
C ASP A 398 11.65 7.76 -9.66
N ALA A 399 12.34 6.68 -9.31
CA ALA A 399 12.63 5.59 -10.24
C ALA A 399 11.37 4.97 -10.87
N LEU A 400 10.32 4.75 -10.07
CA LEU A 400 9.05 4.25 -10.55
C LEU A 400 8.35 5.27 -11.44
N ARG A 401 8.42 6.56 -11.09
CA ARG A 401 7.87 7.65 -11.90
C ARG A 401 8.51 7.68 -13.29
N ASP A 402 9.84 7.65 -13.35
CA ASP A 402 10.59 7.66 -14.61
C ASP A 402 10.29 6.42 -15.46
N ALA A 403 10.21 5.24 -14.82
CA ALA A 403 9.88 4.00 -15.52
C ALA A 403 8.44 4.01 -16.09
N MET A 404 7.51 4.64 -15.37
CA MET A 404 6.09 4.75 -15.72
C MET A 404 5.75 5.93 -16.62
N ASP A 405 6.64 6.90 -16.82
CA ASP A 405 6.38 8.04 -17.69
C ASP A 405 6.34 7.61 -19.18
N PRO A 406 5.21 7.77 -19.88
CA PRO A 406 5.09 7.40 -21.28
C PRO A 406 5.72 8.43 -22.24
N ARG A 407 6.17 9.60 -21.77
CA ARG A 407 6.77 10.67 -22.59
C ARG A 407 8.28 10.55 -22.75
N LEU A 408 8.96 9.83 -21.87
CA LEU A 408 10.39 9.49 -21.98
C LEU A 408 10.66 8.41 -23.04
N LYS A 409 9.93 8.44 -24.16
CA LYS A 409 10.11 7.50 -25.27
C LYS A 409 11.37 7.89 -26.06
N GLU A 410 12.33 6.95 -26.12
CA GLU A 410 13.38 6.88 -27.14
C GLU A 410 12.77 6.74 -28.55
#